data_AF-W2EZZ1-F1
#
_entry.id   AF-W2EZZ1-F1
#
_cell.length_a   1.000
_cell.length_b   1.000
_cell.length_c   1.000
_cell.angle_alpha   90.00
_cell.angle_beta   90.00
_cell.angle_gamma   90.00
#
_symmetry.space_group_name_H-M   'P 1'
#
loop_
_entity.id
_entity.type
_entity.pdbx_description
1 polymer ?
#
loop_
_entity_poly.entity_id
_entity_poly.type
_entity_poly.pdbx_seq_one_letter_code
_entity_poly.pdbx_strand_id
1 'polypeptide(L)'
;MRRTAGHAPPNSPIDGIRIMALLPRRWRADLTQATGDIIIRVQTDEDVTGAEIGAEMAEILTNPEVSHWRLAACRTLSGPPDAKPPDAKPPDAKPPDSKPPVQHEKEEHR
;
A
#
# COMPACT_ATOMS: atom_id res chain seq x y z
N MET A 1 -37.27 18.88 6.41
CA MET A 1 -36.07 18.06 6.17
C MET A 1 -35.57 18.35 4.76
N ARG A 2 -34.48 19.11 4.62
CA ARG A 2 -33.94 19.53 3.32
C ARG A 2 -33.22 18.32 2.69
N ARG A 3 -33.73 17.83 1.55
CA ARG A 3 -32.97 16.97 0.64
C ARG A 3 -31.86 17.84 0.05
N THR A 4 -30.66 17.76 0.60
CA THR A 4 -29.45 18.28 -0.07
C THR A 4 -29.31 17.54 -1.38
N ALA A 5 -29.46 18.26 -2.48
CA ALA A 5 -29.18 17.77 -3.81
C ALA A 5 -27.70 17.30 -3.87
N GLY A 6 -27.51 15.99 -3.70
CA GLY A 6 -26.91 15.14 -4.72
C GLY A 6 -25.48 15.45 -5.17
N HIS A 7 -24.63 16.06 -4.34
CA HIS A 7 -23.19 15.91 -4.52
C HIS A 7 -22.71 14.98 -3.41
N ALA A 8 -22.35 13.74 -3.77
CA ALA A 8 -21.60 12.90 -2.86
C ALA A 8 -20.37 13.69 -2.41
N PRO A 9 -19.99 13.64 -1.12
CA PRO A 9 -18.76 14.29 -0.68
C PRO A 9 -17.61 13.81 -1.56
N PRO A 10 -16.71 14.71 -1.99
CA PRO A 10 -15.52 14.30 -2.73
C PRO A 10 -14.81 13.23 -1.90
N ASN A 11 -14.50 12.11 -2.54
CA ASN A 11 -13.91 10.93 -1.92
C ASN A 11 -14.87 10.02 -1.11
N SER A 12 -16.12 9.90 -1.55
CA SER A 12 -17.05 8.93 -0.98
C SER A 12 -16.60 7.48 -1.25
N PRO A 13 -16.59 6.59 -0.24
CA PRO A 13 -16.31 5.16 -0.43
C PRO A 13 -17.26 4.48 -1.44
N ILE A 14 -18.46 5.05 -1.63
CA ILE A 14 -19.46 4.57 -2.58
C ILE A 14 -18.92 4.60 -4.02
N ASP A 15 -18.18 5.65 -4.38
CA ASP A 15 -17.60 5.76 -5.72
C ASP A 15 -16.46 4.76 -5.92
N GLY A 16 -15.68 4.48 -4.87
CA GLY A 16 -14.71 3.39 -4.87
C GLY A 16 -15.33 2.01 -5.16
N ILE A 17 -16.50 1.74 -4.59
CA ILE A 17 -17.27 0.51 -4.86
C ILE A 17 -17.76 0.46 -6.31
N ARG A 18 -18.20 1.59 -6.88
CA ARG A 18 -18.59 1.66 -8.30
C ARG A 18 -17.42 1.36 -9.23
N ILE A 19 -16.25 1.94 -8.96
CA ILE A 19 -15.03 1.64 -9.71
C ILE A 19 -14.70 0.15 -9.62
N MET A 20 -14.79 -0.45 -8.43
CA MET A 20 -14.59 -1.90 -8.27
C MET A 20 -15.60 -2.76 -9.06
N ALA A 21 -16.85 -2.32 -9.16
CA ALA A 21 -17.88 -3.05 -9.90
C ALA A 21 -17.63 -3.04 -11.42
N LEU A 22 -16.87 -2.07 -11.92
CA LEU A 22 -16.48 -1.95 -13.32
C LEU A 22 -15.20 -2.73 -13.65
N LEU A 23 -14.46 -3.21 -12.63
CA LEU A 23 -13.27 -4.02 -12.86
C LEU A 23 -13.61 -5.38 -13.48
N PRO A 24 -12.69 -5.96 -14.27
CA PRO A 24 -12.83 -7.32 -14.76
C PRO A 24 -13.14 -8.31 -13.63
N ARG A 25 -14.18 -9.12 -13.78
CA ARG A 25 -14.63 -10.09 -12.75
C ARG A 25 -13.59 -11.15 -12.38
N ARG A 26 -12.58 -11.32 -13.24
CA ARG A 26 -11.41 -12.20 -13.05
C ARG A 26 -10.38 -11.61 -12.08
N TRP A 27 -10.46 -10.32 -11.77
CA TRP A 27 -9.56 -9.65 -10.84
C TRP A 27 -10.18 -9.62 -9.45
N ARG A 28 -9.36 -9.92 -8.44
CA ARG A 28 -9.74 -9.71 -7.04
C ARG A 28 -9.35 -8.30 -6.64
N ALA A 29 -10.32 -7.49 -6.27
CA ALA A 29 -10.08 -6.12 -5.86
C ALA A 29 -10.50 -5.89 -4.40
N ASP A 30 -9.73 -5.07 -3.70
CA ASP A 30 -10.01 -4.60 -2.34
C ASP A 30 -9.98 -3.07 -2.30
N LEU A 31 -10.86 -2.48 -1.48
CA LEU A 31 -10.98 -1.04 -1.30
C LEU A 31 -10.51 -0.64 0.09
N THR A 32 -9.52 0.23 0.15
CA THR A 32 -9.06 0.84 1.40
C THR A 32 -9.09 2.35 1.28
N GLN A 33 -9.52 3.04 2.34
CA GLN A 33 -9.39 4.49 2.45
C GLN A 33 -8.21 4.83 3.36
N ALA A 34 -7.30 5.68 2.91
CA ALA A 34 -6.14 6.12 3.68
C ALA A 34 -5.90 7.62 3.45
N THR A 35 -5.86 8.41 4.52
CA THR A 35 -5.53 9.87 4.45
C THR A 35 -6.43 10.67 3.49
N GLY A 36 -7.68 10.23 3.30
CA GLY A 36 -8.61 10.88 2.36
C GLY A 36 -8.49 10.41 0.91
N ASP A 37 -7.50 9.57 0.61
CA ASP A 37 -7.35 8.88 -0.67
C ASP A 37 -8.09 7.54 -0.67
N ILE A 38 -8.61 7.18 -1.84
CA ILE A 38 -9.15 5.86 -2.12
C ILE A 38 -8.08 5.01 -2.80
N ILE A 39 -7.73 3.89 -2.18
CA ILE A 39 -6.76 2.92 -2.65
C ILE A 39 -7.50 1.66 -3.08
N ILE A 40 -7.37 1.31 -4.36
CA ILE A 40 -7.89 0.06 -4.90
C ILE A 40 -6.71 -0.88 -5.10
N ARG A 41 -6.72 -2.02 -4.39
CA ARG A 41 -5.72 -3.08 -4.53
C ARG A 41 -6.26 -4.14 -5.44
N VAL A 42 -5.59 -4.40 -6.56
CA VAL A 42 -5.99 -5.40 -7.54
C VAL A 42 -5.01 -6.56 -7.51
N GLN A 43 -5.53 -7.79 -7.44
CA GLN A 43 -4.81 -9.05 -7.58
C GLN A 43 -5.31 -9.75 -8.85
N THR A 44 -4.37 -10.14 -9.70
CA THR A 44 -4.61 -10.83 -10.98
C THR A 44 -3.91 -12.19 -10.95
N ASP A 45 -4.55 -13.22 -11.52
CA ASP A 45 -4.04 -14.61 -11.49
C ASP A 45 -2.98 -14.90 -12.58
N GLU A 46 -2.91 -14.09 -13.64
CA GLU A 46 -1.98 -14.25 -14.77
C GLU A 46 -1.15 -12.98 -14.98
N ASP A 47 -0.15 -13.05 -15.89
CA ASP A 47 0.86 -12.07 -16.34
C ASP A 47 0.34 -10.68 -16.78
N VAL A 48 -0.71 -10.17 -16.14
CA VAL A 48 -1.20 -8.81 -16.29
C VAL A 48 -0.20 -7.87 -15.63
N THR A 49 0.44 -7.06 -16.44
CA THR A 49 1.39 -6.06 -15.98
C THR A 49 0.67 -4.88 -15.32
N GLY A 50 1.38 -4.17 -14.43
CA GLY A 50 0.85 -2.93 -13.84
C GLY A 50 0.48 -1.86 -14.88
N ALA A 51 1.08 -1.91 -16.08
CA ALA A 51 0.74 -1.03 -17.20
C ALA A 51 -0.63 -1.38 -17.79
N GLU A 52 -0.95 -2.67 -17.97
CA GLU A 52 -2.26 -3.13 -18.43
C GLU A 52 -3.35 -2.81 -17.40
N ILE A 53 -3.08 -3.02 -16.10
CA ILE A 53 -3.98 -2.61 -15.02
C ILE A 53 -4.19 -1.09 -15.06
N GLY A 54 -3.14 -0.32 -15.28
CA GLY A 54 -3.22 1.14 -15.40
C GLY A 54 -4.06 1.60 -16.59
N ALA A 55 -3.94 0.93 -17.74
CA ALA A 55 -4.72 1.21 -18.94
C ALA A 55 -6.21 0.89 -18.74
N GLU A 56 -6.52 -0.28 -18.17
CA GLU A 56 -7.90 -0.66 -17.83
C GLU A 56 -8.53 0.33 -16.84
N MET A 57 -7.78 0.71 -15.80
CA MET A 57 -8.23 1.72 -14.84
C MET A 57 -8.48 3.07 -15.49
N ALA A 58 -7.61 3.49 -16.42
CA ALA A 58 -7.81 4.74 -17.15
C ALA A 58 -9.08 4.69 -18.02
N GLU A 59 -9.38 3.55 -18.65
CA GLU A 59 -10.61 3.34 -19.41
C GLU A 59 -11.85 3.39 -18.51
N ILE A 60 -11.85 2.69 -17.38
CA ILE A 60 -12.95 2.70 -16.40
C ILE A 60 -13.23 4.13 -15.91
N LEU A 61 -12.19 4.92 -15.68
CA LEU A 61 -12.31 6.32 -15.25
C LEU A 61 -12.83 7.26 -16.34
N THR A 62 -13.03 6.79 -17.58
CA THR A 62 -13.79 7.55 -18.60
C THR A 62 -15.31 7.38 -18.45
N ASN A 63 -15.76 6.40 -17.66
CA ASN A 63 -17.19 6.15 -17.45
C ASN A 63 -17.86 7.34 -16.74
N PRO A 64 -18.98 7.88 -17.26
CA PRO A 64 -19.62 9.07 -16.71
C PRO A 64 -20.04 8.95 -15.24
N GLU A 65 -20.26 7.74 -14.72
CA GLU A 65 -20.60 7.53 -13.31
C GLU A 65 -19.43 7.77 -12.35
N VAL A 66 -18.20 7.67 -12.83
CA VAL A 66 -16.97 7.81 -12.03
C VAL A 66 -15.95 8.78 -12.67
N SER A 67 -16.32 9.49 -13.74
CA SER A 67 -15.44 10.35 -14.54
C SER A 67 -14.87 11.57 -13.82
N HIS A 68 -15.39 11.85 -12.62
CA HIS A 68 -14.85 12.88 -11.72
C HIS A 68 -13.60 12.40 -10.97
N TRP A 69 -13.29 11.10 -11.00
CA TRP A 69 -12.10 10.50 -10.43
C TRP A 69 -10.94 10.46 -11.43
N ARG A 70 -9.72 10.51 -10.91
CA ARG A 70 -8.50 10.39 -11.71
C ARG A 70 -7.53 9.42 -11.05
N LEU A 71 -6.85 8.64 -11.88
CA LEU A 71 -5.78 7.75 -11.43
C LEU A 71 -4.58 8.60 -11.02
N ALA A 72 -4.32 8.70 -9.71
CA ALA A 72 -3.17 9.43 -9.18
C ALA A 72 -1.86 8.66 -9.37
N ALA A 73 -1.88 7.35 -9.12
CA ALA A 73 -0.76 6.46 -9.33
C ALA A 73 -1.24 5.01 -9.51
N CYS A 74 -0.58 4.25 -10.38
CA CYS A 74 -0.68 2.79 -10.45
C CYS A 74 0.71 2.23 -10.14
N ARG A 75 0.82 1.35 -9.14
CA ARG A 75 2.10 0.76 -8.72
C ARG A 75 1.91 -0.73 -8.48
N THR A 76 2.80 -1.53 -9.05
CA THR A 76 2.89 -2.96 -8.74
C THR A 76 3.43 -3.12 -7.32
N LEU A 77 2.69 -3.81 -6.47
CA LEU A 77 3.17 -4.19 -5.15
C LEU A 77 4.04 -5.45 -5.31
N SER A 78 5.36 -5.29 -5.45
CA SER A 78 6.27 -6.44 -5.42
C SER A 78 6.43 -6.90 -3.97
N GLY A 79 5.56 -7.79 -3.53
CA GLY A 79 5.78 -8.57 -2.30
C GLY A 79 5.38 -10.01 -2.60
N PRO A 80 6.22 -11.01 -2.28
CA PRO A 80 5.74 -12.39 -2.28
C PRO A 80 4.56 -12.50 -1.29
N PRO A 81 3.61 -13.44 -1.49
CA PRO A 81 2.81 -13.91 -0.36
C PRO A 81 3.81 -14.52 0.61
N ASP A 82 4.22 -13.79 1.65
CA ASP A 82 5.14 -14.30 2.66
C ASP A 82 4.40 -15.37 3.47
N ALA A 83 4.52 -16.58 2.93
CA ALA A 83 4.36 -17.80 3.64
C ALA A 83 5.44 -17.86 4.73
N LYS A 84 4.97 -17.78 5.98
CA LYS A 84 5.61 -18.28 7.20
C LYS A 84 6.87 -17.52 7.68
N PRO A 85 6.87 -16.99 8.92
CA PRO A 85 8.10 -16.48 9.52
C PRO A 85 9.14 -17.60 9.58
N PRO A 86 10.41 -17.35 9.21
CA PRO A 86 11.44 -18.37 9.34
C PRO A 86 11.57 -18.75 10.82
N ASP A 87 11.21 -20.00 11.10
CA ASP A 87 11.55 -20.73 12.31
C ASP A 87 13.07 -20.94 12.30
N ALA A 88 13.80 -19.87 12.63
CA ALA A 88 15.25 -19.88 12.75
C ALA A 88 15.61 -19.48 14.18
N LYS A 89 15.55 -20.51 15.04
CA LYS A 89 16.35 -20.76 16.25
C LYS A 89 17.14 -19.56 16.80
N PRO A 90 16.94 -19.14 18.08
CA PRO A 90 17.77 -18.11 18.68
C PRO A 90 19.24 -18.55 18.65
N PRO A 91 20.19 -17.70 18.22
CA PRO A 91 21.60 -18.03 18.36
C PRO A 91 21.91 -18.10 19.85
N ASP A 92 22.31 -19.30 20.27
CA ASP A 92 22.90 -19.59 21.57
C ASP A 92 23.95 -18.53 21.92
N ALA A 93 23.85 -18.01 23.13
CA ALA A 93 24.74 -17.00 23.66
C ALA A 93 26.18 -17.51 23.70
N LYS A 94 27.11 -16.72 23.15
CA LYS A 94 28.50 -16.72 23.60
C LYS A 94 28.93 -15.27 23.82
N PRO A 95 29.14 -14.83 25.07
CA PRO A 95 29.70 -13.50 25.32
C PRO A 95 31.19 -13.51 24.95
N PRO A 96 31.68 -12.58 24.12
CA PRO A 96 33.11 -12.33 24.04
C PRO A 96 33.58 -11.47 25.23
N ASP A 97 34.69 -11.94 25.77
CA ASP A 97 35.43 -11.52 26.96
C ASP A 97 35.63 -10.01 27.13
N SER A 98 35.45 -9.54 28.36
CA SER A 98 35.63 -8.15 28.78
C SER A 98 37.12 -7.77 28.77
N LYS A 99 37.52 -6.88 27.86
CA LYS A 99 38.75 -6.10 28.00
C LYS A 99 38.39 -4.66 28.40
N PRO A 100 38.70 -4.19 29.62
CA PRO A 100 38.37 -2.83 30.03
C PRO A 100 39.25 -1.80 29.29
N PRO A 101 38.73 -0.61 28.94
CA PRO A 101 39.55 0.47 28.41
C PRO A 101 40.43 1.05 29.53
N VAL A 102 41.75 1.02 29.31
CA VAL A 102 42.72 1.80 30.09
C VAL A 102 42.41 3.29 29.96
N GLN A 103 42.08 3.92 31.08
CA GLN A 103 41.90 5.35 31.21
C GLN A 103 43.28 6.02 31.14
N HIS A 104 43.55 6.78 30.08
CA HIS A 104 44.66 7.73 30.07
C HIS A 104 44.15 9.06 30.62
N GLU A 105 44.46 9.27 31.89
CA GLU A 105 44.37 10.52 32.62
C GLU A 105 45.16 11.60 31.86
N LYS A 106 44.48 12.62 31.34
CA LYS A 106 45.11 13.90 30.99
C LYS A 106 45.13 14.73 32.27
N GLU A 107 46.20 14.58 33.05
CA GLU A 107 46.53 15.54 34.09
C GLU A 107 47.19 16.76 33.41
N GLU A 108 46.51 17.88 33.54
CA GLU A 108 47.00 19.22 33.25
C GLU A 108 48.03 19.59 34.33
N HIS A 109 49.28 19.77 33.93
CA HIS A 109 50.27 20.49 34.73
C HIS A 109 51.09 21.42 33.83
N ARG A 110 50.80 22.72 34.03
CA ARG A 110 51.66 23.91 33.86
C ARG A 110 51.47 24.80 32.65
#